data_AF-X1TDP8-F1
#
_entry.id   AF-X1TDP8-F1
#
_cell.length_a   1.000
_cell.length_b   1.000
_cell.length_c   1.000
_cell.angle_alpha   90.00
_cell.angle_beta   90.00
_cell.angle_gamma   90.00
#
_symmetry.space_group_name_H-M   'P 1'
#
loop_
_entity.id
_entity.type
_entity.pdbx_description
1 polymer ?
#
loop_
_entity_poly.entity_id
_entity_poly.type
_entity_poly.pdbx_seq_one_letter_code
_entity_poly.pdbx_strand_id
1 'polypeptide(L)'
;LGALLFGVPAGRESAWTDPKFVSTDKTPDWTSGSLKSFAIGQSQWNPPVLNVSEIRDIVGQVIVDSIDGKDVKVSAEQGAKLMDKKMEK
;
A
#
# COMPACT_ATOMS: atom_id res chain seq x y z
N LEU A 1 -1.40 -12.95 -2.04
CA LEU A 1 -2.62 -13.13 -2.88
C LEU A 1 -3.95 -13.08 -2.11
N GLY A 2 -3.95 -12.83 -0.79
CA GLY A 2 -5.19 -12.71 0.00
C GLY A 2 -6.19 -11.64 -0.48
N ALA A 3 -5.75 -10.64 -1.27
CA ALA A 3 -6.62 -9.62 -1.86
C ALA A 3 -7.72 -10.20 -2.78
N LEU A 4 -7.45 -11.30 -3.50
CA LEU A 4 -8.45 -11.97 -4.34
C LEU A 4 -9.69 -12.41 -3.54
N LEU A 5 -9.50 -12.77 -2.26
CA LEU A 5 -10.58 -13.22 -1.37
C LEU A 5 -11.49 -12.07 -0.91
N PHE A 6 -11.08 -10.81 -1.14
CA PHE A 6 -11.84 -9.61 -0.79
C PHE A 6 -12.50 -8.93 -2.00
N GLY A 7 -12.59 -9.61 -3.15
CA GLY A 7 -13.19 -9.04 -4.36
C GLY A 7 -12.34 -7.99 -5.06
N VAL A 8 -11.06 -7.90 -4.70
CA VAL A 8 -10.11 -6.97 -5.30
C VAL A 8 -9.55 -7.57 -6.60
N PRO A 9 -9.63 -6.87 -7.74
CA PRO A 9 -9.05 -7.35 -8.99
C PRO A 9 -7.53 -7.54 -8.84
N ALA A 10 -7.09 -8.80 -8.93
CA ALA A 10 -5.68 -9.15 -8.89
C ALA A 10 -5.39 -10.29 -9.88
N GLY A 11 -4.13 -10.45 -10.28
CA GLY A 11 -3.70 -11.60 -11.05
C GLY A 11 -3.95 -12.89 -10.29
N ARG A 12 -4.47 -13.93 -10.95
CA ARG A 12 -4.72 -15.23 -10.33
C ARG A 12 -3.40 -15.83 -9.84
N GLU A 13 -3.42 -16.45 -8.66
CA GLU A 13 -2.25 -17.15 -8.10
C GLU A 13 -1.67 -18.16 -9.09
N SER A 14 -2.53 -18.97 -9.69
CA SER A 14 -2.14 -20.02 -10.65
C SER A 14 -1.44 -19.48 -11.91
N ALA A 15 -1.64 -18.21 -12.28
CA ALA A 15 -1.00 -17.62 -13.45
C ALA A 15 0.50 -17.40 -13.22
N TRP A 16 0.91 -17.13 -11.98
CA TRP A 16 2.31 -16.88 -11.62
C TRP A 16 3.17 -18.15 -11.62
N THR A 17 2.54 -19.31 -11.50
CA THR A 17 3.21 -20.63 -11.51
C THR A 17 2.97 -21.41 -12.80
N ASP A 18 2.27 -20.83 -13.77
CA ASP A 18 1.97 -21.50 -15.04
C ASP A 18 3.28 -21.79 -15.81
N PRO A 19 3.53 -23.03 -16.27
CA PRO A 19 4.77 -23.38 -16.94
C PRO A 19 5.06 -22.53 -18.20
N LYS A 20 4.02 -22.11 -18.92
CA LYS A 20 4.16 -21.24 -20.10
C LYS A 20 4.59 -19.84 -19.68
N PHE A 21 4.03 -19.30 -18.60
CA PHE A 21 4.48 -18.02 -18.06
C PHE A 21 5.93 -18.12 -17.57
N VAL A 22 6.24 -19.09 -16.70
CA VAL A 22 7.59 -19.26 -16.12
C VAL A 22 8.66 -19.43 -17.19
N SER A 23 8.39 -20.20 -18.25
CA SER A 23 9.35 -20.42 -19.35
C SER A 23 9.51 -19.22 -20.28
N THR A 24 8.60 -18.24 -20.23
CA THR A 24 8.63 -17.05 -21.10
C THR A 24 8.78 -15.75 -20.32
N ASP A 25 9.04 -15.83 -19.01
CA ASP A 25 9.22 -14.66 -18.16
C ASP A 25 10.50 -13.91 -18.57
N LYS A 26 10.31 -12.75 -19.17
CA LYS A 26 11.39 -11.86 -19.61
C LYS A 26 11.90 -10.96 -18.48
N THR A 27 11.22 -10.95 -17.35
CA THR A 27 11.46 -10.05 -16.22
C THR A 27 11.39 -10.79 -14.88
N PRO A 28 12.24 -11.82 -14.67
CA PRO A 28 12.14 -12.69 -13.50
C PRO A 28 12.33 -11.95 -12.17
N ASP A 29 13.17 -10.91 -12.15
CA ASP A 29 13.37 -10.07 -10.96
C ASP A 29 12.12 -9.28 -10.59
N TRP A 30 11.41 -8.75 -11.59
CA TRP A 30 10.15 -8.04 -11.38
C TRP A 30 9.07 -8.99 -10.88
N THR A 31 8.98 -10.19 -11.45
CA THR A 31 8.04 -11.24 -11.02
C THR A 31 8.31 -11.62 -9.56
N SER A 32 9.56 -11.95 -9.23
CA SER A 32 9.98 -12.30 -7.87
C SER A 32 9.71 -11.18 -6.86
N GLY A 33 10.06 -9.94 -7.21
CA GLY A 33 9.80 -8.76 -6.38
C GLY A 33 8.30 -8.52 -6.15
N SER A 34 7.48 -8.68 -7.18
CA SER A 34 6.03 -8.53 -7.11
C SER A 34 5.40 -9.57 -6.19
N LEU A 35 5.77 -10.85 -6.36
CA LEU A 35 5.29 -11.94 -5.50
C LEU A 35 5.68 -11.73 -4.04
N LYS A 36 6.93 -11.29 -3.79
CA LYS A 36 7.38 -10.94 -2.44
C LYS A 36 6.57 -9.78 -1.86
N SER A 37 6.31 -8.73 -2.64
CA SER A 37 5.46 -7.60 -2.23
C SER A 37 4.06 -8.06 -1.86
N PHE A 38 3.44 -8.94 -2.66
CA PHE A 38 2.11 -9.49 -2.37
C PHE A 38 2.04 -10.38 -1.13
N ALA A 39 3.19 -10.92 -0.68
CA ALA A 39 3.27 -11.74 0.53
C ALA A 39 3.39 -10.89 1.82
N ILE A 40 4.00 -9.71 1.74
CA ILE A 40 4.22 -8.82 2.90
C ILE A 40 3.27 -7.62 2.97
N GLY A 41 2.61 -7.30 1.84
CA GLY A 41 1.67 -6.18 1.75
C GLY A 41 0.38 -6.41 2.53
N GLN A 42 -0.21 -5.33 3.05
CA GLN A 42 -1.50 -5.39 3.72
C GLN A 42 -2.62 -5.62 2.71
N SER A 43 -3.59 -6.47 3.05
CA SER A 43 -4.71 -6.82 2.16
C SER A 43 -5.78 -5.74 2.03
N GLN A 44 -5.73 -4.71 2.90
CA GLN A 44 -6.58 -3.52 2.84
C GLN A 44 -6.15 -2.63 1.66
N TRP A 45 -6.61 -2.98 0.46
CA TRP A 45 -6.46 -2.11 -0.72
C TRP A 45 -7.20 -0.79 -0.49
N ASN A 46 -8.45 -0.86 -0.05
CA ASN A 46 -9.25 0.33 0.22
C ASN A 46 -8.94 0.81 1.64
N PRO A 47 -8.53 2.07 1.81
CA PRO A 47 -8.37 2.65 3.14
C PRO A 47 -9.68 2.53 3.93
N PRO A 48 -9.66 2.11 5.21
CA PRO A 48 -10.86 1.93 6.03
C PRO A 48 -11.41 3.27 6.55
N VAL A 49 -11.48 4.29 5.69
CA VAL A 49 -11.89 5.66 6.02
C VAL A 49 -12.75 6.24 4.89
N LEU A 50 -13.69 7.13 5.21
CA LEU A 50 -14.51 7.83 4.22
C LEU A 50 -13.73 8.97 3.54
N ASN A 51 -13.00 9.75 4.34
CA ASN A 51 -12.29 10.96 3.91
C ASN A 51 -10.91 10.64 3.33
N VAL A 52 -10.87 9.76 2.31
CA VAL A 52 -9.63 9.18 1.77
C VAL A 52 -8.62 10.23 1.31
N SER A 53 -9.07 11.27 0.61
CA SER A 53 -8.20 12.31 0.07
C SER A 53 -7.52 13.09 1.20
N GLU A 54 -8.30 13.54 2.18
CA GLU A 54 -7.79 14.30 3.32
C GLU A 54 -6.81 13.50 4.16
N ILE A 55 -7.09 12.21 4.38
CA ILE A 55 -6.18 11.34 5.11
C ILE A 55 -4.86 11.14 4.35
N ARG A 56 -4.91 11.01 3.01
CA ARG A 56 -3.71 10.93 2.17
C ARG A 56 -2.88 12.20 2.22
N ASP A 57 -3.52 13.38 2.21
CA ASP A 57 -2.83 14.66 2.33
C ASP A 57 -2.10 14.78 3.68
N ILE A 58 -2.74 14.36 4.77
CA ILE A 58 -2.14 14.39 6.11
C ILE A 58 -0.90 13.47 6.17
N VAL A 59 -1.02 12.22 5.72
CA VAL A 59 0.11 11.28 5.69
C VAL A 59 1.21 11.78 4.75
N GLY A 60 0.83 12.35 3.61
CA GLY A 60 1.75 12.96 2.65
C GLY A 60 2.59 14.07 3.28
N GLN A 61 1.97 14.94 4.10
CA GLN A 61 2.69 16.01 4.77
C GLN A 61 3.75 15.48 5.75
N VAL A 62 3.48 14.38 6.46
CA VAL A 62 4.48 13.76 7.34
C VAL A 62 5.69 13.25 6.54
N ILE A 63 5.46 12.70 5.35
CA ILE A 63 6.53 12.26 4.45
C ILE A 63 7.35 13.46 3.96
N VAL A 64 6.68 14.54 3.54
CA VAL A 64 7.34 15.79 3.11
C VAL A 64 8.21 16.35 4.23
N ASP A 65 7.67 16.47 5.45
CA ASP A 65 8.41 16.96 6.61
C ASP A 65 9.64 16.10 6.92
N SER A 66 9.52 14.78 6.76
CA SER A 66 10.65 13.86 6.91
C SER A 66 11.74 14.07 5.85
N ILE A 67 11.35 14.35 4.60
CA ILE A 67 12.29 14.63 3.50
C ILE A 67 12.98 15.98 3.74
N ASP A 68 12.25 16.97 4.24
CA ASP A 68 12.76 18.31 4.58
C ASP A 68 13.68 18.32 5.81
N GLY A 69 13.87 17.17 6.48
CA GLY A 69 14.72 17.06 7.67
C GLY A 69 14.10 17.63 8.95
N LYS A 70 12.77 17.77 9.01
CA LYS A 70 12.06 18.18 10.22
C LYS A 70 11.96 17.01 11.21
N ASP A 71 11.51 17.30 12.43
CA ASP A 71 11.25 16.27 13.44
C ASP A 71 10.07 15.38 13.01
N VAL A 72 10.41 14.17 12.55
CA VAL A 72 9.44 13.17 12.07
C VAL A 72 8.47 12.75 13.17
N LYS A 73 8.92 12.64 14.42
CA LYS A 73 8.05 12.23 15.53
C LYS A 73 7.00 13.30 15.77
N VAL A 74 7.41 14.57 15.83
CA VAL A 74 6.48 15.68 16.02
C VAL A 74 5.50 15.79 14.86
N SER A 75 5.98 15.67 13.62
CA SER A 75 5.11 15.71 12.43
C SER A 75 4.10 14.55 12.42
N ALA A 76 4.55 13.33 12.73
CA ALA A 76 3.68 12.15 12.82
C ALA A 76 2.62 12.28 13.93
N GLU A 77 2.99 12.79 15.12
CA GLU A 77 2.04 13.04 16.22
C GLU A 77 0.99 14.10 15.84
N GLN A 78 1.38 15.13 15.08
CA GLN A 78 0.44 16.13 14.57
C GLN A 78 -0.47 15.53 13.49
N GLY A 79 0.09 14.74 12.57
CA GLY A 79 -0.66 14.02 11.55
C GLY A 79 -1.72 13.10 12.15
N ALA A 80 -1.37 12.31 13.17
CA ALA A 80 -2.31 11.45 13.87
C ALA A 80 -3.49 12.26 14.46
N LYS A 81 -3.22 13.37 15.15
CA LYS A 81 -4.26 14.25 15.70
C LYS A 81 -5.17 14.85 14.62
N LEU A 82 -4.62 15.16 13.45
CA LEU A 82 -5.41 15.68 12.32
C LEU A 82 -6.27 14.57 11.71
N MET A 83 -5.74 13.36 11.58
CA MET A 83 -6.48 12.20 11.09
C MET A 83 -7.67 11.89 12.01
N ASP A 84 -7.47 11.83 13.34
CA ASP A 84 -8.55 11.57 14.31
C ASP A 84 -9.71 12.55 14.13
N LYS A 85 -9.43 13.85 14.07
CA LYS A 85 -10.44 14.89 13.83
C LYS A 85 -11.18 14.74 12.50
N LYS A 86 -10.54 14.16 11.49
CA LYS A 86 -11.14 13.91 10.17
C LYS A 86 -11.92 12.60 10.13
N MET A 87 -11.68 11.67 11.05
CA MET A 87 -12.43 10.41 11.14
C MET A 87 -13.69 10.52 12.02
N GLU A 88 -13.78 11.52 12.90
CA GLU A 88 -14.92 11.79 13.78
C GLU A 88 -16.13 12.47 13.11
N LYS A 89 -16.06 12.80 11.81
CA LYS A 89 -17.12 13.46 11.04
C LYS A 89 -17.51 12.65 9.81
#